data_AF-A0A6I1HQT0-F1
#
_entry.id   AF-A0A6I1HQT0-F1
#
_cell.length_a   1.000
_cell.length_b   1.000
_cell.length_c   1.000
_cell.angle_alpha   90.00
_cell.angle_beta   90.00
_cell.angle_gamma   90.00
#
_symmetry.space_group_name_H-M   'P 1'
#
loop_
_entity.id
_entity.type
_entity.pdbx_description
1 polymer ?
#
loop_
_entity_poly.entity_id
_entity_poly.type
_entity_poly.pdbx_seq_one_letter_code
_entity_poly.pdbx_strand_id
1 'polypeptide(L)' 'MQPAEWIRFIAQFAQLNRRQRQAGMALLRGNTPHDATVALLEGVAHSRLACPACHSPHLHRHGHA' A
#
# COMPACT_ATOMS: atom_id res chain seq x y z
N MET A 1 5.75 -15.46 2.44
CA MET A 1 7.16 -15.16 2.11
C MET A 1 7.85 -14.71 3.37
N GLN A 2 8.98 -15.30 3.72
CA GLN A 2 9.73 -14.94 4.93
C GLN A 2 10.37 -13.54 4.75
N PRO A 3 10.49 -12.72 5.81
CA PRO A 3 11.09 -11.39 5.71
C PRO A 3 12.50 -11.39 5.09
N ALA A 4 13.30 -12.41 5.40
CA ALA A 4 14.64 -12.58 4.84
C ALA A 4 14.63 -12.82 3.32
N GLU A 5 13.63 -13.54 2.81
CA GLU A 5 13.47 -13.78 1.37
C GLU A 5 13.11 -12.48 0.64
N TRP A 6 12.37 -11.58 1.31
CA TRP A 6 11.94 -10.30 0.74
C TRP A 6 13.11 -9.34 0.59
N ILE A 7 13.95 -9.26 1.62
CA ILE A 7 15.17 -8.46 1.58
C ILE A 7 16.09 -8.95 0.45
N ARG A 8 16.23 -10.27 0.30
CA ARG A 8 17.06 -10.87 -0.75
C ARG A 8 16.52 -10.58 -2.15
N PHE A 9 15.19 -10.65 -2.31
CA PHE A 9 14.51 -10.31 -3.56
C PHE A 9 14.73 -8.84 -3.95
N ILE A 10 14.54 -7.89 -3.02
CA ILE A 10 14.73 -6.45 -3.28
C ILE A 10 16.19 -6.15 -3.66
N ALA A 11 17.16 -6.77 -2.99
CA ALA A 11 18.58 -6.61 -3.31
C ALA A 11 18.92 -7.08 -4.73
N GLN A 12 18.37 -8.22 -5.15
CA GLN A 12 18.55 -8.75 -6.52
C GLN A 12 17.80 -7.90 -7.57
N PHE A 13 16.63 -7.37 -7.21
CA PHE A 13 15.83 -6.55 -8.11
C PHE A 13 16.55 -5.26 -8.53
N ALA A 14 17.36 -4.68 -7.64
CA ALA A 14 18.19 -3.52 -7.93
C ALA A 14 19.29 -3.80 -8.99
N GLN A 15 19.74 -5.05 -9.10
CA GLN A 15 20.78 -5.48 -10.04
C GLN A 15 20.23 -5.78 -11.45
N LEU A 16 18.91 -5.81 -11.62
CA LEU A 16 18.27 -6.11 -12.90
C LEU A 16 18.40 -4.95 -13.90
N ASN A 17 18.44 -5.29 -15.19
CA ASN A 17 18.35 -4.29 -16.24
C ASN A 17 16.92 -3.71 -16.34
N ARG A 18 16.77 -2.60 -17.06
CA ARG A 18 15.50 -1.87 -17.17
C ARG A 18 14.35 -2.75 -17.68
N ARG A 19 14.60 -3.61 -18.67
CA ARG A 19 13.61 -4.51 -19.28
C ARG A 19 13.15 -5.59 -18.29
N GLN A 20 14.10 -6.17 -17.54
CA GLN A 20 13.82 -7.16 -16.51
C GLN A 20 13.01 -6.56 -15.36
N ARG A 21 13.34 -5.34 -14.91
CA ARG A 21 12.55 -4.63 -13.89
C ARG A 21 11.13 -4.35 -14.34
N GLN A 22 10.93 -3.94 -15.59
CA GLN A 22 9.60 -3.69 -16.15
C GLN A 22 8.75 -4.96 -16.21
N ALA A 23 9.33 -6.08 -16.66
CA ALA A 23 8.67 -7.37 -16.67
C ALA A 23 8.32 -7.85 -15.24
N GLY A 24 9.25 -7.72 -14.30
CA GLY A 24 9.03 -8.05 -12.89
C GLY A 24 7.92 -7.20 -12.25
N MET A 25 7.90 -5.88 -12.48
CA MET A 25 6.82 -5.01 -12.00
C MET A 25 5.46 -5.33 -12.61
N ALA A 26 5.40 -5.81 -13.86
CA ALA A 26 4.16 -6.23 -14.49
C ALA A 26 3.61 -7.52 -13.85
N LEU A 27 4.49 -8.47 -13.54
CA LEU A 27 4.14 -9.70 -12.81
C LEU A 27 3.68 -9.41 -11.38
N LEU A 28 4.31 -8.46 -10.69
CA LEU A 28 3.88 -8.02 -9.36
C LEU A 28 2.52 -7.34 -9.41
N ARG A 29 2.28 -6.47 -10.41
CA ARG A 29 0.99 -5.79 -10.61
C ARG A 29 -0.16 -6.76 -10.85
N GLY A 30 0.07 -7.85 -11.59
CA GLY A 30 -0.93 -8.90 -11.81
C GLY A 30 -1.27 -9.73 -10.57
N ASN A 31 -0.42 -9.72 -9.54
CA ASN A 31 -0.58 -10.50 -8.31
C ASN A 31 -1.03 -9.68 -7.09
N THR A 32 -1.06 -8.36 -7.18
CA THR A 32 -1.74 -7.51 -6.19
C THR A 32 -3.22 -7.48 -6.52
N PRO A 33 -4.12 -8.03 -5.67
CA PRO A 33 -5.52 -7.66 -5.77
C PRO A 33 -5.55 -6.15 -5.58
N HIS A 34 -6.10 -5.44 -6.56
CA HIS A 34 -6.30 -3.99 -6.48
C HIS A 34 -6.92 -3.62 -5.13
N ASP A 35 -7.87 -4.45 -4.69
CA ASP A 35 -8.55 -4.39 -3.40
C ASP A 35 -7.62 -4.48 -2.19
N ALA A 36 -6.55 -5.28 -2.23
CA ALA A 36 -5.60 -5.37 -1.12
C ALA A 36 -4.72 -4.11 -1.02
N THR A 37 -4.40 -3.50 -2.16
CA THR A 37 -3.67 -2.22 -2.19
C THR A 37 -4.56 -1.07 -1.74
N VAL A 38 -5.81 -1.04 -2.21
CA VAL A 38 -6.83 -0.08 -1.76
C VAL A 38 -7.07 -0.23 -0.26
N ALA A 39 -7.27 -1.44 0.25
CA ALA A 39 -7.46 -1.69 1.68
C ALA A 39 -6.24 -1.30 2.53
N LEU A 40 -5.01 -1.48 2.01
CA LEU A 40 -3.78 -1.03 2.69
C LEU A 40 -3.68 0.50 2.73
N LEU A 41 -3.97 1.16 1.60
CA LEU A 41 -3.99 2.61 1.51
C LEU A 41 -5.07 3.21 2.41
N GLU A 42 -6.28 2.65 2.38
CA GLU A 42 -7.39 3.03 3.24
C GLU A 42 -7.06 2.77 4.71
N GLY A 43 -6.49 1.62 5.08
CA GLY A 43 -6.12 1.31 6.46
C GLY A 43 -5.04 2.23 7.03
N VAL A 44 -3.99 2.54 6.26
CA VAL A 44 -2.94 3.48 6.68
C VAL A 44 -3.46 4.92 6.70
N ALA A 45 -4.30 5.28 5.74
CA ALA A 45 -4.91 6.60 5.69
C ALA A 45 -5.99 6.78 6.75
N HIS A 46 -6.68 5.72 7.19
CA HIS A 46 -7.75 5.78 8.19
C HIS A 46 -7.25 6.44 9.48
N SER A 47 -6.07 6.05 9.97
CA SER A 47 -5.46 6.64 11.16
C SER A 47 -5.12 8.13 11.00
N ARG A 48 -4.93 8.60 9.76
CA ARG A 48 -4.56 9.99 9.43
C ARG A 48 -5.75 10.85 9.00
N LEU A 49 -6.80 10.23 8.46
CA LEU A 49 -7.98 10.87 7.89
C LEU A 49 -9.20 10.77 8.81
N ALA A 50 -9.21 9.87 9.79
CA ALA A 50 -10.27 9.80 10.78
C ALA A 50 -10.32 11.10 11.58
N CYS A 51 -11.54 11.54 11.86
CA CYS A 51 -11.73 12.74 12.66
C CYS A 51 -11.17 12.52 14.08
N PRO A 52 -10.30 13.40 14.60
CA PRO A 52 -9.69 13.21 15.91
C PRO A 52 -10.67 13.29 17.08
N ALA A 53 -11.90 13.81 16.87
CA ALA A 53 -12.89 13.97 17.93
C ALA A 53 -13.87 12.79 18.04
N CYS A 54 -14.17 12.08 16.95
CA CYS A 54 -15.12 10.96 16.98
C CYS A 54 -14.66 9.70 16.23
N HIS A 55 -13.45 9.70 15.69
CA HIS A 55 -12.86 8.61 14.90
C HIS A 55 -13.66 8.19 13.66
N SER A 56 -14.62 9.01 13.21
CA SER A 56 -15.36 8.74 11.97
C SER A 56 -14.44 8.94 10.75
N PRO A 57 -14.49 8.02 9.76
CA PRO A 57 -13.74 8.14 8.51
C PRO A 57 -14.38 9.11 7.50
N HIS A 58 -15.58 9.62 7.78
CA HIS A 58 -16.31 10.49 6.86
C HIS A 58 -15.98 11.97 7.10
N LEU A 59 -16.04 12.78 6.04
CA LEU A 59 -15.93 14.24 6.16
C LEU A 59 -17.19 14.79 6.85
N HIS A 60 -17.04 15.40 8.01
CA HIS A 60 -18.12 16.05 8.75
C HIS A 60 -17.57 17.19 9.61
N ARG A 61 -18.46 18.08 10.06
CA ARG A 61 -18.12 19.20 10.94
C ARG A 61 -18.60 18.89 12.35
N HIS A 62 -17.73 19.05 13.35
CA HIS A 62 -18.15 19.06 14.75
C HIS A 62 -18.67 20.43 15.14
N GLY A 63 -19.79 20.46 15.87
CA GLY A 63 -20.29 21.69 16.50
C GLY A 63 -21.43 22.41 15.76
N HIS A 64 -22.30 21.69 15.06
CA HIS A 64 -23.65 22.20 14.81
C HIS A 64 -24.66 21.35 15.59
N ALA A 65 -25.30 21.98 16.57
CA ALA A 65 -26.53 21.51 17.20
C ALA A 65 -27.71 21.78 16.26
#